data_AF-A0A9W6YKU5-F1
#
_entry.id   AF-A0A9W6YKU5-F1
#
_cell.length_a   1.000
_cell.length_b   1.000
_cell.length_c   1.000
_cell.angle_alpha   90.00
_cell.angle_beta   90.00
_cell.angle_gamma   90.00
#
_symmetry.space_group_name_H-M   'P 1'
#
loop_
_entity.id
_entity.type
_entity.pdbx_description
1 polymer ?
#
loop_
_entity_poly.entity_id
_entity_poly.type
_entity_poly.pdbx_seq_one_letter_code
_entity_poly.pdbx_strand_id
1 'polypeptide(L)'
;MRLHFALLLAVVISLATTTGVATVAGLNTVIEPSLRKSAPLNRVLRTVGDEERVGLRIPSLKRLINRVKSSSQKQLDQLVKSGVSTDDAFNELKLDVVQGMILSNPDFKVWMKYVAKVNKQNQNAVIFTKLHAKYGDVELATMLHQATKVTETEKTANKLQTAQFEQWYKDGRLPSDLVDVFTLTKYLGTIPFLEARQQVRFSYAAYLDEMHPDWFITMA
;
A
#
# COMPACT_ATOMS: atom_id res chain seq x y z
N MET A 1 42.01 17.88 -16.00
CA MET A 1 40.71 17.77 -15.32
C MET A 1 40.14 16.39 -15.61
N ARG A 2 40.01 15.55 -14.58
CA ARG A 2 39.57 14.15 -14.67
C ARG A 2 38.12 14.08 -14.18
N LEU A 3 37.22 13.49 -14.96
CA LEU A 3 35.88 13.09 -14.51
C LEU A 3 35.78 11.56 -14.68
N HIS A 4 36.13 10.86 -13.61
CA HIS A 4 35.84 9.45 -13.41
C HIS A 4 34.59 9.35 -12.54
N PHE A 5 33.47 8.87 -13.08
CA PHE A 5 32.34 8.37 -12.29
C PHE A 5 31.61 7.28 -13.06
N ALA A 6 32.08 6.04 -12.90
CA ALA A 6 31.28 4.85 -13.13
C ALA A 6 31.81 3.78 -12.17
N LEU A 7 31.36 3.84 -10.92
CA LEU A 7 31.70 2.87 -9.90
C LEU A 7 30.41 2.43 -9.17
N LEU A 8 30.03 1.19 -9.49
CA LEU A 8 29.28 0.22 -8.69
C LEU A 8 27.82 0.52 -8.32
N LEU A 9 26.90 0.07 -9.19
CA LEU A 9 25.62 -0.47 -8.75
C LEU A 9 25.83 -1.94 -8.35
N ALA A 10 26.00 -2.21 -7.06
CA ALA A 10 25.85 -3.54 -6.50
C ALA A 10 24.35 -3.86 -6.39
N VAL A 11 23.82 -4.57 -7.38
CA VAL A 11 22.47 -5.13 -7.36
C VAL A 11 22.56 -6.53 -6.77
N VAL A 12 22.10 -6.69 -5.53
CA VAL A 12 21.92 -7.99 -4.88
C VAL A 12 20.64 -8.62 -5.45
N ILE A 13 20.79 -9.48 -6.45
CA ILE A 13 19.73 -10.41 -6.89
C ILE A 13 20.01 -11.75 -6.21
N SER A 14 19.23 -12.08 -5.18
CA SER A 14 19.12 -13.45 -4.71
C SER A 14 17.95 -14.13 -5.43
N LEU A 15 18.24 -14.90 -6.47
CA LEU A 15 17.33 -15.94 -6.95
C LEU A 15 18.08 -17.26 -6.94
N ALA A 16 17.82 -18.07 -5.90
CA ALA A 16 18.33 -19.42 -5.80
C ALA A 16 17.47 -20.33 -6.69
N THR A 17 18.02 -20.75 -7.83
CA THR A 17 17.56 -21.93 -8.56
C THR A 17 18.78 -22.79 -8.84
N THR A 18 18.93 -23.88 -8.11
CA THR A 18 19.88 -24.95 -8.46
C THR A 18 19.14 -26.27 -8.52
N THR A 19 18.82 -26.67 -9.75
CA THR A 19 18.64 -28.06 -10.16
C THR A 19 19.95 -28.83 -9.92
N GLY A 20 19.83 -30.04 -9.37
CA GLY A 20 20.95 -30.80 -8.83
C GLY A 20 21.88 -31.44 -9.86
N VAL A 21 23.10 -31.73 -9.41
CA VAL A 21 24.00 -32.77 -9.92
C VAL A 21 24.75 -33.39 -8.74
N ALA A 22 24.98 -34.70 -8.83
CA ALA A 22 25.36 -35.64 -7.78
C ALA A 22 26.87 -35.80 -7.52
N THR A 23 27.15 -36.56 -6.46
CA THR A 23 28.42 -37.23 -6.04
C THR A 23 29.48 -36.31 -5.40
N VAL A 24 30.22 -36.69 -4.35
CA VAL A 24 30.94 -37.96 -4.11
C VAL A 24 31.25 -38.16 -2.60
N ALA A 25 31.41 -39.43 -2.18
CA ALA A 25 32.28 -39.98 -1.12
C ALA A 25 32.40 -39.21 0.22
N GLY A 26 32.04 -39.76 1.39
CA GLY A 26 32.37 -41.09 1.90
C GLY A 26 33.29 -40.91 3.11
N LEU A 27 32.81 -41.23 4.32
CA LEU A 27 33.63 -41.78 5.40
C LEU A 27 32.73 -42.49 6.42
N ASN A 28 32.80 -43.82 6.42
CA ASN A 28 32.33 -44.66 7.52
C ASN A 28 33.47 -44.81 8.52
N THR A 29 33.22 -44.69 9.82
CA THR A 29 33.87 -45.57 10.83
C THR A 29 33.00 -45.76 12.07
N VAL A 30 32.91 -47.02 12.43
CA VAL A 30 32.19 -47.75 13.50
C VAL A 30 32.77 -47.49 14.91
N ILE A 31 31.95 -47.62 15.98
CA ILE A 31 32.13 -48.47 17.19
C ILE A 31 30.99 -48.19 18.21
N GLU A 32 30.59 -49.26 18.92
CA GLU A 32 29.30 -49.55 19.55
C GLU A 32 29.23 -49.22 21.08
N PRO A 33 28.34 -49.79 21.94
CA PRO A 33 27.19 -49.14 22.60
C PRO A 33 27.28 -49.00 24.15
N SER A 34 26.44 -48.15 24.77
CA SER A 34 25.84 -48.47 26.08
C SER A 34 24.65 -47.56 26.43
N LEU A 35 23.58 -48.18 26.94
CA LEU A 35 22.29 -47.59 27.29
C LEU A 35 22.38 -46.44 28.30
N ARG A 36 21.64 -45.35 28.07
CA ARG A 36 20.95 -44.60 29.14
C ARG A 36 19.81 -43.70 28.62
N LYS A 37 18.58 -44.09 29.00
CA LYS A 37 17.29 -43.36 29.08
C LYS A 37 16.81 -42.58 27.84
N SER A 38 15.86 -43.18 27.15
CA SER A 38 14.92 -42.51 26.25
C SER A 38 13.96 -41.59 27.03
N ALA A 39 13.91 -40.32 26.65
CA ALA A 39 12.75 -39.45 26.82
C ALA A 39 12.44 -38.88 25.42
N PRO A 40 11.33 -39.27 24.77
CA PRO A 40 11.03 -38.75 23.44
C PRO A 40 10.44 -37.34 23.55
N LEU A 41 11.16 -36.34 23.05
CA LEU A 41 10.63 -35.00 22.79
C LEU A 41 9.79 -35.02 21.49
N ASN A 42 8.78 -35.88 21.48
CA ASN A 42 7.68 -35.79 20.53
C ASN A 42 6.60 -34.90 21.15
N ARG A 43 6.80 -33.59 21.13
CA ARG A 43 5.70 -32.66 21.34
C ARG A 43 5.96 -31.35 20.61
N VAL A 44 5.40 -31.31 19.40
CA VAL A 44 4.63 -30.22 18.80
C VAL A 44 4.87 -30.28 17.30
N LEU A 45 3.99 -30.99 16.60
CA LEU A 45 3.32 -30.53 15.37
C LEU A 45 2.47 -31.65 14.78
N ARG A 46 1.17 -31.59 15.09
CA ARG A 46 -0.03 -32.12 14.40
C ARG A 46 -1.15 -32.16 15.46
N THR A 47 -2.36 -31.66 15.26
CA THR A 47 -3.28 -31.66 14.11
C THR A 47 -4.27 -30.48 14.24
N VAL A 48 -4.63 -29.81 13.13
CA VAL A 48 -5.97 -29.80 12.49
C VAL A 48 -7.07 -29.06 13.28
N GLY A 49 -7.72 -28.12 12.59
CA GLY A 49 -9.09 -27.72 12.89
C GLY A 49 -9.26 -26.24 13.25
N ASP A 50 -9.91 -25.54 12.34
CA ASP A 50 -10.73 -24.35 12.55
C ASP A 50 -10.07 -22.97 12.43
N GLU A 51 -10.81 -22.15 11.68
CA GLU A 51 -10.54 -20.80 11.23
C GLU A 51 -10.39 -19.82 12.40
N GLU A 52 -9.21 -19.76 13.01
CA GLU A 52 -8.80 -18.58 13.76
C GLU A 52 -7.82 -17.76 12.92
N ARG A 53 -8.31 -16.57 12.54
CA ARG A 53 -7.53 -15.37 12.22
C ARG A 53 -6.07 -15.54 12.62
N VAL A 54 -5.17 -15.53 11.64
CA VAL A 54 -3.71 -15.48 11.85
C VAL A 54 -3.34 -14.14 12.49
N GLY A 55 -3.74 -13.96 13.75
CA GLY A 55 -3.22 -12.94 14.64
C GLY A 55 -2.01 -13.57 15.30
N LEU A 56 -0.81 -13.10 14.94
CA LEU A 56 0.40 -13.45 15.67
C LEU A 56 0.22 -13.08 17.15
N ARG A 57 -0.15 -14.06 17.99
CA ARG A 57 -0.25 -13.93 19.44
C ARG A 57 1.15 -13.93 20.04
N ILE A 58 1.86 -12.82 19.86
CA ILE A 58 3.15 -12.57 20.52
C ILE A 58 2.95 -11.41 21.52
N PRO A 59 2.97 -11.66 22.84
CA PRO A 59 2.75 -10.62 23.87
C PRO A 59 3.67 -9.40 23.77
N SER A 60 4.90 -9.57 23.26
CA SER A 60 5.84 -8.47 23.03
C SER A 60 5.39 -7.52 21.90
N LEU A 61 4.63 -8.00 20.91
CA LEU A 61 4.06 -7.14 19.85
C LEU A 61 2.98 -6.20 20.40
N LYS A 62 2.24 -6.60 21.45
CA LYS A 62 1.20 -5.75 22.07
C LYS A 62 1.79 -4.47 22.67
N ARG A 63 2.99 -4.54 23.26
CA ARG A 63 3.71 -3.36 23.81
C ARG A 63 4.12 -2.39 22.71
N LEU A 64 4.57 -2.91 21.56
CA LEU A 64 4.97 -2.11 20.41
C LEU A 64 3.77 -1.43 19.75
N ILE A 65 2.67 -2.16 19.52
CA ILE A 65 1.43 -1.61 18.97
C ILE A 65 0.90 -0.47 19.85
N ASN A 66 0.92 -0.64 21.17
CA ASN A 66 0.48 0.40 22.10
C ASN A 66 1.37 1.66 22.06
N ARG A 67 2.70 1.50 21.91
CA ARG A 67 3.64 2.64 21.79
C ARG A 67 3.44 3.41 20.49
N VAL A 68 3.26 2.70 19.38
CA VAL A 68 2.95 3.33 18.09
C VAL A 68 1.64 4.10 18.18
N LYS A 69 0.58 3.46 18.71
CA LYS A 69 -0.72 4.09 18.91
C LYS A 69 -0.64 5.34 19.80
N SER A 70 0.15 5.31 20.88
CA SER A 70 0.35 6.46 21.76
C SER A 70 1.12 7.60 21.08
N SER A 71 2.11 7.28 20.24
CA SER A 71 2.88 8.27 19.50
C SER A 71 2.01 9.00 18.48
N SER A 72 1.23 8.26 17.69
CA SER A 72 0.28 8.82 16.73
C SER A 72 -0.76 9.72 17.42
N GLN A 73 -1.22 9.34 18.62
CA GLN A 73 -2.13 10.17 19.40
C GLN A 73 -1.45 11.46 19.87
N LYS A 74 -0.20 11.39 20.33
CA LYS A 74 0.57 12.57 20.74
C LYS A 74 0.78 13.56 19.58
N GLN A 75 1.11 13.06 18.39
CA GLN A 75 1.24 13.88 17.18
C GLN A 75 -0.09 14.56 16.83
N LEU A 76 -1.20 13.82 16.88
CA LEU A 76 -2.54 14.37 16.65
C LEU A 76 -2.88 15.48 17.66
N ASP A 77 -2.62 15.24 18.94
CA ASP A 77 -2.92 16.21 19.99
C ASP A 77 -2.04 17.46 19.90
N GLN A 78 -0.79 17.31 19.46
CA GLN A 78 0.11 18.43 19.18
C GLN A 78 -0.42 19.29 18.03
N LEU A 79 -0.81 18.68 16.90
CA LEU A 79 -1.38 19.40 15.76
C LEU A 79 -2.69 20.12 16.11
N VAL A 80 -3.56 19.47 16.89
CA VAL A 80 -4.80 20.09 17.37
C VAL A 80 -4.52 21.27 18.30
N LYS A 81 -3.49 21.19 19.14
CA LYS A 81 -3.09 22.29 20.03
C LYS A 81 -2.43 23.45 19.27
N SER A 82 -1.63 23.16 18.25
CA SER A 82 -0.97 24.20 17.46
C SER A 82 -1.95 24.93 16.54
N GLY A 83 -3.07 24.30 16.17
CA GLY A 83 -4.13 24.92 15.38
C GLY A 83 -3.69 25.29 13.95
N VAL A 84 -2.66 24.61 13.45
CA VAL A 84 -2.05 24.87 12.14
C VAL A 84 -3.00 24.51 10.98
N SER A 85 -2.75 25.05 9.79
CA SER A 85 -3.56 24.67 8.62
C SER A 85 -3.40 23.17 8.29
N THR A 86 -4.33 22.60 7.53
CA THR A 86 -4.21 21.20 7.09
C THR A 86 -2.99 20.99 6.19
N ASP A 87 -2.54 22.02 5.45
CA ASP A 87 -1.35 21.96 4.62
C ASP A 87 -0.07 22.01 5.46
N ASP A 88 -0.01 22.89 6.46
CA ASP A 88 1.12 22.96 7.37
C ASP A 88 1.26 21.68 8.18
N ALA A 89 0.14 21.12 8.66
CA ALA A 89 0.14 19.81 9.34
C ALA A 89 0.65 18.68 8.42
N PHE A 90 0.36 18.74 7.12
CA PHE A 90 0.86 17.76 6.16
C PHE A 90 2.39 17.84 6.04
N ASN A 91 2.93 19.05 5.98
CA ASN A 91 4.36 19.31 5.88
C ASN A 91 5.11 19.03 7.19
N GLU A 92 4.53 19.35 8.35
CA GLU A 92 5.10 19.05 9.68
C GLU A 92 5.29 17.54 9.88
N LEU A 93 4.36 16.75 9.34
CA LEU A 93 4.43 15.29 9.29
C LEU A 93 5.33 14.74 8.16
N LYS A 94 5.99 15.62 7.40
CA LYS A 94 6.91 15.30 6.29
C LYS A 94 6.25 14.42 5.22
N LEU A 95 4.96 14.63 4.98
CA LEU A 95 4.18 13.83 4.04
C LEU A 95 4.36 14.28 2.59
N ASP A 96 4.91 15.46 2.36
CA ASP A 96 5.28 16.02 1.07
C ASP A 96 6.41 15.22 0.40
N VAL A 97 7.42 14.81 1.18
CA VAL A 97 8.59 14.06 0.68
C VAL A 97 8.37 12.55 0.57
N VAL A 98 7.25 12.02 1.05
CA VAL A 98 6.93 10.57 0.97
C VAL A 98 6.74 10.17 -0.50
N GLN A 99 7.45 9.16 -0.97
CA GLN A 99 7.26 8.59 -2.31
C GLN A 99 6.45 7.29 -2.22
N GLY A 100 5.67 6.98 -3.26
CA GLY A 100 4.88 5.75 -3.32
C GLY A 100 3.59 5.77 -2.48
N MET A 101 3.16 4.60 -2.00
CA MET A 101 1.84 4.39 -1.40
C MET A 101 1.69 5.07 -0.02
N ILE A 102 1.21 6.31 -0.02
CA ILE A 102 1.03 7.13 1.19
C ILE A 102 -0.10 6.66 2.10
N LEU A 103 -1.11 5.95 1.56
CA LEU A 103 -2.27 5.49 2.34
C LEU A 103 -1.91 4.53 3.48
N SER A 104 -0.79 3.81 3.34
CA SER A 104 -0.28 2.90 4.37
C SER A 104 0.56 3.61 5.43
N ASN A 105 0.98 4.86 5.19
CA ASN A 105 1.85 5.61 6.09
C ASN A 105 1.11 5.95 7.41
N PRO A 106 1.68 5.60 8.59
CA PRO A 106 1.09 5.93 9.88
C PRO A 106 0.88 7.43 10.13
N ASP A 107 1.80 8.28 9.69
CA ASP A 107 1.71 9.73 9.82
C ASP A 107 0.61 10.29 8.91
N PHE A 108 0.41 9.69 7.72
CA PHE A 108 -0.73 10.05 6.87
C PHE A 108 -2.07 9.72 7.56
N LYS A 109 -2.16 8.62 8.30
CA LYS A 109 -3.34 8.30 9.13
C LYS A 109 -3.54 9.29 10.27
N VAL A 110 -2.48 9.84 10.85
CA VAL A 110 -2.56 10.93 11.83
C VAL A 110 -3.11 12.20 11.17
N TRP A 111 -2.57 12.56 10.01
CA TRP A 111 -3.03 13.71 9.24
C TRP A 111 -4.50 13.60 8.84
N MET A 112 -4.96 12.46 8.33
CA MET A 112 -6.39 12.26 8.00
C MET A 112 -7.29 12.45 9.23
N LYS A 113 -6.87 11.97 10.41
CA LYS A 113 -7.61 12.20 11.67
C LYS A 113 -7.60 13.67 12.06
N TYR A 114 -6.52 14.38 11.80
CA TYR A 114 -6.44 15.83 12.02
C TYR A 114 -7.43 16.56 11.12
N VAL A 115 -7.40 16.30 9.81
CA VAL A 115 -8.36 16.84 8.83
C VAL A 115 -9.81 16.54 9.26
N ALA A 116 -10.10 15.32 9.69
CA ALA A 116 -11.43 14.92 10.18
C ALA A 116 -11.90 15.74 11.39
N LYS A 117 -10.97 16.17 12.27
CA LYS A 117 -11.28 17.00 13.43
C LYS A 117 -11.57 18.45 13.05
N VAL A 118 -10.77 19.02 12.15
CA VAL A 118 -10.84 20.46 11.81
C VAL A 118 -11.79 20.77 10.62
N ASN A 119 -12.05 19.80 9.74
CA ASN A 119 -12.87 19.92 8.54
C ASN A 119 -13.91 18.80 8.43
N LYS A 120 -14.78 18.67 9.45
CA LYS A 120 -15.73 17.55 9.59
C LYS A 120 -16.61 17.28 8.36
N GLN A 121 -17.09 18.34 7.70
CA GLN A 121 -17.99 18.22 6.55
C GLN A 121 -17.25 17.91 5.24
N ASN A 122 -16.01 18.41 5.08
CA ASN A 122 -15.28 18.39 3.81
C ASN A 122 -14.00 17.55 3.86
N GLN A 123 -13.84 16.69 4.88
CA GLN A 123 -12.60 15.93 5.10
C GLN A 123 -12.12 15.16 3.87
N ASN A 124 -13.03 14.48 3.16
CA ASN A 124 -12.67 13.68 1.98
C ASN A 124 -12.23 14.57 0.82
N ALA A 125 -12.87 15.72 0.63
CA ALA A 125 -12.51 16.69 -0.40
C ALA A 125 -11.12 17.29 -0.13
N VAL A 126 -10.82 17.63 1.13
CA VAL A 126 -9.49 18.13 1.54
C VAL A 126 -8.41 17.07 1.32
N ILE A 127 -8.66 15.82 1.74
CA ILE A 127 -7.74 14.70 1.53
C ILE A 127 -7.50 14.46 0.04
N PHE A 128 -8.58 14.35 -0.74
CA PHE A 128 -8.50 14.12 -2.18
C PHE A 128 -7.74 15.25 -2.88
N THR A 129 -8.09 16.51 -2.63
CA THR A 129 -7.43 17.68 -3.25
C THR A 129 -5.93 17.68 -2.95
N LYS A 130 -5.53 17.39 -1.71
CA LYS A 130 -4.11 17.34 -1.33
C LYS A 130 -3.36 16.22 -2.03
N LEU A 131 -3.97 15.04 -2.14
CA LEU A 131 -3.37 13.90 -2.84
C LEU A 131 -3.32 14.13 -4.35
N HIS A 132 -4.36 14.72 -4.94
CA HIS A 132 -4.44 15.03 -6.35
C HIS A 132 -3.39 16.06 -6.74
N ALA A 133 -3.16 17.09 -5.92
CA ALA A 133 -2.09 18.05 -6.14
C ALA A 133 -0.69 17.42 -6.09
N LYS A 134 -0.51 16.34 -5.32
CA LYS A 134 0.79 15.67 -5.16
C LYS A 134 1.10 14.67 -6.26
N TYR A 135 0.14 13.82 -6.61
CA TYR A 135 0.35 12.70 -7.55
C TYR A 135 -0.21 12.98 -8.94
N GLY A 136 -1.06 14.00 -9.09
CA GLY A 136 -1.85 14.18 -10.30
C GLY A 136 -2.92 13.09 -10.46
N ASP A 137 -3.65 13.17 -11.56
CA ASP A 137 -4.88 12.40 -11.74
C ASP A 137 -4.62 10.90 -11.95
N VAL A 138 -3.69 10.56 -12.86
CA VAL A 138 -3.34 9.18 -13.25
C VAL A 138 -2.71 8.38 -12.12
N GLU A 139 -1.68 8.94 -11.50
CA GLU A 139 -0.92 8.25 -10.47
C GLU A 139 -1.77 8.07 -9.21
N LEU A 140 -2.55 9.09 -8.84
CA LEU A 140 -3.50 8.98 -7.74
C LEU A 140 -4.54 7.88 -8.01
N ALA A 141 -5.18 7.90 -9.19
CA ALA A 141 -6.22 6.92 -9.50
C ALA A 141 -5.69 5.48 -9.44
N THR A 142 -4.48 5.28 -9.95
CA THR A 142 -3.83 3.97 -9.95
C THR A 142 -3.42 3.54 -8.53
N MET A 143 -2.90 4.47 -7.72
CA MET A 143 -2.54 4.22 -6.33
C MET A 143 -3.76 3.86 -5.48
N LEU A 144 -4.86 4.62 -5.62
CA LEU A 144 -6.11 4.34 -4.93
C LEU A 144 -6.62 2.95 -5.31
N HIS A 145 -6.59 2.60 -6.60
CA HIS A 145 -7.08 1.31 -7.08
C HIS A 145 -6.26 0.13 -6.57
N GLN A 146 -4.95 0.31 -6.42
CA GLN A 146 -4.12 -0.70 -5.76
C GLN A 146 -4.44 -0.81 -4.26
N ALA A 147 -4.70 0.33 -3.61
CA ALA A 147 -5.04 0.38 -2.20
C ALA A 147 -6.43 -0.19 -1.87
N THR A 148 -7.35 -0.31 -2.84
CA THR A 148 -8.62 -1.02 -2.66
C THR A 148 -8.40 -2.52 -2.43
N LYS A 149 -7.29 -3.08 -2.91
CA LYS A 149 -6.96 -4.51 -2.79
C LYS A 149 -6.25 -4.87 -1.48
N VAL A 150 -5.89 -3.87 -0.67
CA VAL A 150 -5.17 -4.06 0.59
C VAL A 150 -6.15 -3.83 1.74
N THR A 151 -6.39 -4.87 2.56
CA THR A 151 -7.40 -4.87 3.64
C THR A 151 -7.28 -3.67 4.59
N GLU A 152 -6.07 -3.20 4.87
CA GLU A 152 -5.86 -2.05 5.76
C GLU A 152 -6.29 -0.71 5.15
N THR A 153 -6.16 -0.56 3.84
CA THR A 153 -6.43 0.70 3.13
C THR A 153 -7.73 0.70 2.35
N GLU A 154 -8.32 -0.47 2.11
CA GLU A 154 -9.48 -0.72 1.24
C GLU A 154 -10.61 0.29 1.46
N LYS A 155 -11.09 0.41 2.69
CA LYS A 155 -12.22 1.30 3.02
C LYS A 155 -11.94 2.76 2.71
N THR A 156 -10.70 3.22 2.93
CA THR A 156 -10.30 4.61 2.69
C THR A 156 -10.09 4.83 1.19
N ALA A 157 -9.43 3.87 0.53
CA ALA A 157 -9.19 3.90 -0.89
C ALA A 157 -10.49 3.93 -1.69
N ASN A 158 -11.46 3.07 -1.37
CA ASN A 158 -12.77 3.05 -2.02
C ASN A 158 -13.47 4.41 -1.92
N LYS A 159 -13.50 5.02 -0.72
CA LYS A 159 -14.12 6.35 -0.55
C LYS A 159 -13.48 7.44 -1.39
N LEU A 160 -12.15 7.45 -1.45
CA LEU A 160 -11.41 8.43 -2.24
C LEU A 160 -11.55 8.17 -3.75
N GLN A 161 -11.58 6.90 -4.16
CA GLN A 161 -11.78 6.51 -5.56
C GLN A 161 -13.17 6.88 -6.05
N THR A 162 -14.22 6.63 -5.26
CA THR A 162 -15.59 7.06 -5.58
C THR A 162 -15.66 8.58 -5.71
N ALA A 163 -15.00 9.33 -4.82
CA ALA A 163 -14.95 10.79 -4.92
C ALA A 163 -14.22 11.26 -6.19
N GLN A 164 -13.14 10.56 -6.59
CA GLN A 164 -12.44 10.83 -7.84
C GLN A 164 -13.34 10.59 -9.05
N PHE A 165 -14.06 9.46 -9.08
CA PHE A 165 -14.96 9.11 -10.18
C PHE A 165 -16.15 10.08 -10.29
N GLU A 166 -16.73 10.46 -9.16
CA GLU A 166 -17.78 11.48 -9.13
C GLU A 166 -17.28 12.83 -9.66
N GLN A 167 -16.01 13.19 -9.40
CA GLN A 167 -15.40 14.39 -9.96
C GLN A 167 -15.22 14.28 -11.48
N TRP A 168 -14.69 13.16 -11.97
CA TRP A 168 -14.55 12.91 -13.42
C TRP A 168 -15.90 12.96 -14.14
N TYR A 169 -16.95 12.43 -13.52
CA TYR A 169 -18.30 12.51 -14.04
C TYR A 169 -18.76 13.97 -14.15
N LYS A 170 -18.60 14.77 -13.09
CA LYS A 170 -18.93 16.20 -13.10
C LYS A 170 -18.14 17.01 -14.13
N ASP A 171 -16.90 16.61 -14.38
CA ASP A 171 -16.03 17.21 -15.39
C ASP A 171 -16.38 16.75 -16.82
N GLY A 172 -17.38 15.88 -17.00
CA GLY A 172 -17.79 15.37 -18.31
C GLY A 172 -16.80 14.39 -18.93
N ARG A 173 -15.92 13.76 -18.13
CA ARG A 173 -14.90 12.85 -18.63
C ARG A 173 -15.46 11.45 -18.87
N LEU A 174 -15.30 10.96 -20.09
CA LEU A 174 -15.68 9.61 -20.48
C LEU A 174 -14.57 8.61 -20.15
N PRO A 175 -14.89 7.31 -19.94
CA PRO A 175 -13.88 6.27 -19.83
C PRO A 175 -12.97 6.16 -21.07
N SER A 176 -13.39 6.64 -22.23
CA SER A 176 -12.55 6.74 -23.45
C SER A 176 -11.48 7.81 -23.33
N ASP A 177 -11.75 8.94 -22.70
CA ASP A 177 -10.81 10.06 -22.59
C ASP A 177 -9.62 9.72 -21.68
N LEU A 178 -9.88 8.80 -20.75
CA LEU A 178 -8.87 8.21 -19.90
C LEU A 178 -7.89 7.34 -20.72
N VAL A 179 -8.23 6.85 -21.91
CA VAL A 179 -7.34 6.02 -22.73
C VAL A 179 -6.08 6.78 -23.12
N ASP A 180 -6.19 8.01 -23.62
CA ASP A 180 -5.02 8.79 -24.02
C ASP A 180 -4.16 9.17 -22.81
N VAL A 181 -4.80 9.57 -21.71
CA VAL A 181 -4.15 9.93 -20.45
C VAL A 181 -3.41 8.73 -19.82
N PHE A 182 -3.97 7.52 -19.91
CA PHE A 182 -3.34 6.30 -19.38
C PHE A 182 -2.42 5.59 -20.36
N THR A 183 -2.46 5.88 -21.67
CA THR A 183 -1.59 5.29 -22.71
C THR A 183 -0.39 6.16 -23.08
N LEU A 184 -0.45 7.49 -22.92
CA LEU A 184 0.61 8.43 -23.33
C LEU A 184 1.88 8.47 -22.46
N THR A 185 2.12 7.49 -21.59
CA THR A 185 3.47 7.34 -20.99
C THR A 185 4.39 6.64 -21.98
N LYS A 186 4.84 7.42 -22.97
CA LYS A 186 5.57 7.02 -24.17
C LYS A 186 6.91 6.31 -23.95
N TYR A 187 7.43 6.17 -22.73
CA TYR A 187 8.70 5.47 -22.49
C TYR A 187 8.71 4.68 -21.17
N LEU A 188 8.52 3.36 -21.33
CA LEU A 188 8.97 2.21 -20.54
C LEU A 188 9.25 2.37 -19.03
N GLY A 189 8.45 1.66 -18.22
CA GLY A 189 8.82 1.28 -16.86
C GLY A 189 7.71 0.51 -16.14
N THR A 190 7.72 -0.82 -16.30
CA THR A 190 6.94 -1.86 -15.58
C THR A 190 5.52 -2.19 -16.08
N ILE A 191 5.33 -3.46 -16.48
CA ILE A 191 4.06 -4.08 -16.92
C ILE A 191 2.95 -4.06 -15.84
N PRO A 192 3.23 -4.24 -14.53
CA PRO A 192 2.20 -4.22 -13.48
C PRO A 192 1.43 -2.89 -13.38
N PHE A 193 2.03 -1.77 -13.77
CA PHE A 193 1.38 -0.46 -13.71
C PHE A 193 0.37 -0.25 -14.84
N LEU A 194 0.63 -0.82 -16.03
CA LEU A 194 -0.29 -0.74 -17.17
C LEU A 194 -1.60 -1.51 -16.90
N GLU A 195 -1.54 -2.63 -16.19
CA GLU A 195 -2.72 -3.40 -15.81
C GLU A 195 -3.59 -2.61 -14.82
N ALA A 196 -2.98 -1.99 -13.82
CA ALA A 196 -3.70 -1.20 -12.82
C ALA A 196 -4.42 0.01 -13.47
N ARG A 197 -3.81 0.67 -14.46
CA ARG A 197 -4.45 1.76 -15.21
C ARG A 197 -5.65 1.30 -16.03
N GLN A 198 -5.56 0.15 -16.70
CA GLN A 198 -6.69 -0.43 -17.42
C GLN A 198 -7.82 -0.77 -16.46
N GLN A 199 -7.51 -1.35 -15.30
CA GLN A 199 -8.50 -1.66 -14.29
C GLN A 199 -9.20 -0.42 -13.75
N VAL A 200 -8.49 0.70 -13.52
CA VAL A 200 -9.10 1.99 -13.12
C VAL A 200 -10.15 2.43 -14.13
N ARG A 201 -9.84 2.35 -15.44
CA ARG A 201 -10.80 2.70 -16.49
C ARG A 201 -12.06 1.82 -16.44
N PHE A 202 -11.89 0.51 -16.30
CA PHE A 202 -13.03 -0.41 -16.19
C PHE A 202 -13.83 -0.19 -14.91
N SER A 203 -13.16 0.08 -13.79
CA SER A 203 -13.82 0.44 -12.53
C SER A 203 -14.59 1.75 -12.63
N TYR A 204 -14.08 2.74 -13.37
CA TYR A 204 -14.80 3.98 -13.62
C TYR A 204 -16.04 3.74 -14.50
N ALA A 205 -15.92 2.97 -15.58
CA ALA A 205 -17.07 2.61 -16.41
C ALA A 205 -18.15 1.87 -15.60
N ALA A 206 -17.77 0.88 -14.79
CA ALA A 206 -18.70 0.18 -13.92
C ALA A 206 -19.37 1.11 -12.89
N TYR A 207 -18.63 2.07 -12.33
CA TYR A 207 -19.19 3.09 -11.45
C TYR A 207 -20.23 3.96 -12.17
N LEU A 208 -19.97 4.36 -13.42
CA LEU A 208 -20.93 5.13 -14.22
C LEU A 208 -22.18 4.30 -14.51
N ASP A 209 -22.04 3.02 -14.88
CA ASP A 209 -23.18 2.13 -15.12
C ASP A 209 -24.05 1.95 -13.87
N GLU A 210 -23.44 1.92 -12.68
CA GLU A 210 -24.16 1.75 -11.41
C GLU A 210 -24.80 3.06 -10.91
N MET A 211 -24.07 4.17 -10.95
CA MET A 211 -24.46 5.42 -10.29
C MET A 211 -25.09 6.45 -11.22
N HIS A 212 -24.78 6.38 -12.52
CA HIS A 212 -25.20 7.33 -13.54
C HIS A 212 -25.64 6.59 -14.80
N PRO A 213 -26.66 5.72 -14.77
CA PRO A 213 -26.95 4.77 -15.85
C PRO A 213 -27.18 5.43 -17.22
N ASP A 214 -27.57 6.71 -17.28
CA ASP A 214 -27.77 7.46 -18.53
C ASP A 214 -26.50 8.25 -18.98
N TRP A 215 -25.34 7.96 -18.41
CA TRP A 215 -24.09 8.69 -18.68
C TRP A 215 -23.71 8.67 -20.17
N PHE A 216 -23.99 7.57 -20.88
CA PHE A 216 -23.71 7.42 -22.30
C PHE A 216 -24.61 8.29 -23.21
N ILE A 217 -25.72 8.81 -22.69
CA ILE A 217 -26.61 9.75 -23.40
C ILE A 217 -26.29 11.18 -22.97
N THR A 218 -26.01 11.39 -21.69
CA THR A 218 -25.83 12.73 -21.10
C THR A 218 -24.46 13.34 -21.37
N MET A 219 -23.47 12.55 -21.78
CA MET A 219 -22.10 12.99 -22.05
C MET A 219 -21.64 12.80 -23.51
N ALA A 220 -22.53 12.34 -24.39
CA ALA A 220 -22.27 12.17 -25.84
C ALA A 220 -22.65 13.43 -26.62
#